data_AF-A0A6B3RP31-F1
#
_entry.id   AF-A0A6B3RP31-F1
#
_cell.length_a   1.000
_cell.length_b   1.000
_cell.length_c   1.000
_cell.angle_alpha   90.00
_cell.angle_beta   90.00
_cell.angle_gamma   90.00
#
_symmetry.space_group_name_H-M   'P 1'
#
loop_
_entity.id
_entity.type
_entity.pdbx_description
1 polymer ?
#
loop_
_entity_poly.entity_id
_entity_poly.type
_entity_poly.pdbx_seq_one_letter_code
_entity_poly.pdbx_strand_id
1 'polypeptide(L)'
;MNNTFKIGAALAALALSGCVSGDGLSPYRGPDSVIATGVDKGRDSGVLRNGNAAIAYDPDGCQNWIMDDGVEGYSSPRFDPRTGLPVCNDLFPPGTVIKNYQTGSQGIRDYVPGPGIRTVVRRAN
;
A
#
# COMPACT_ATOMS: atom_id res chain seq x y z
N MET A 1 -44.42 13.14 3.28
CA MET A 1 -43.10 12.65 2.79
C MET A 1 -43.31 11.36 2.04
N ASN A 2 -43.25 11.40 0.70
CA ASN A 2 -43.74 10.34 -0.17
C ASN A 2 -42.85 9.09 -0.12
N ASN A 3 -43.46 7.90 0.06
CA ASN A 3 -42.76 6.62 0.16
C ASN A 3 -41.92 6.29 -1.08
N THR A 4 -42.29 6.81 -2.25
CA THR A 4 -41.52 6.69 -3.51
C THR A 4 -40.14 7.36 -3.42
N PHE A 5 -40.05 8.48 -2.70
CA PHE A 5 -38.78 9.19 -2.48
C PHE A 5 -37.85 8.42 -1.53
N LYS A 6 -38.42 7.68 -0.56
CA LYS A 6 -37.68 6.83 0.37
C LYS A 6 -37.10 5.58 -0.32
N ILE A 7 -37.88 4.96 -1.21
CA ILE A 7 -37.45 3.79 -1.99
C ILE A 7 -36.36 4.19 -2.99
N GLY A 8 -36.52 5.33 -3.68
CA GLY A 8 -35.49 5.86 -4.59
C GLY A 8 -34.17 6.16 -3.89
N ALA A 9 -34.22 6.75 -2.68
CA ALA A 9 -33.03 7.01 -1.88
C ALA A 9 -32.34 5.71 -1.40
N ALA A 10 -33.10 4.67 -1.04
CA ALA A 10 -32.54 3.39 -0.61
C ALA A 10 -31.84 2.63 -1.75
N LEU A 11 -32.40 2.64 -2.96
CA LEU A 11 -31.78 2.03 -4.14
C LEU A 11 -30.51 2.76 -4.57
N ALA A 12 -30.48 4.09 -4.49
CA ALA A 12 -29.27 4.86 -4.75
C ALA A 12 -28.15 4.55 -3.73
N ALA A 13 -28.48 4.41 -2.45
CA ALA A 13 -27.51 4.06 -1.41
C ALA A 13 -26.90 2.65 -1.61
N LEU A 14 -27.70 1.67 -2.05
CA LEU A 14 -27.23 0.32 -2.37
C LEU A 14 -26.35 0.27 -3.64
N ALA A 15 -26.63 1.12 -4.63
CA ALA A 15 -25.82 1.23 -5.84
C ALA A 15 -24.43 1.85 -5.56
N LEU A 16 -24.32 2.78 -4.61
CA LEU A 16 -23.04 3.40 -4.25
C LEU A 16 -22.14 2.49 -3.40
N SER A 17 -22.67 1.51 -2.68
CA SER A 17 -21.85 0.59 -1.86
C SER A 17 -21.08 -0.47 -2.68
N GLY A 18 -21.36 -0.62 -3.97
CA GLY A 18 -20.68 -1.60 -4.84
C GLY A 18 -19.22 -1.27 -5.14
N CYS A 19 -18.76 -0.06 -4.80
CA CYS A 19 -17.43 0.40 -5.15
C CYS A 19 -16.28 -0.20 -4.32
N VAL A 20 -16.50 -1.14 -3.39
CA VAL A 20 -15.36 -1.75 -2.65
C VAL A 20 -15.47 -3.27 -2.47
N SER A 21 -16.62 -3.88 -2.72
CA SER A 21 -16.85 -5.28 -2.36
C SER A 21 -16.32 -6.32 -3.35
N GLY A 22 -15.84 -5.91 -4.53
CA GLY A 22 -15.41 -6.82 -5.62
C GLY A 22 -13.90 -6.99 -5.80
N ASP A 23 -13.08 -6.11 -5.24
CA ASP A 23 -11.66 -5.97 -5.64
C ASP A 23 -10.69 -6.73 -4.72
N GLY A 24 -11.20 -7.56 -3.80
CA GLY A 24 -10.37 -8.32 -2.86
C GLY A 24 -9.70 -7.47 -1.77
N LEU A 25 -10.11 -6.21 -1.63
CA LEU A 25 -9.66 -5.30 -0.60
C LEU A 25 -10.43 -5.51 0.71
N SER A 26 -9.77 -5.29 1.84
CA SER A 26 -10.37 -5.34 3.17
C SER A 26 -10.03 -4.09 3.97
N PRO A 27 -10.87 -3.63 4.92
CA PRO A 27 -10.47 -2.54 5.82
C PRO A 27 -9.21 -2.89 6.62
N TYR A 28 -8.39 -1.90 6.96
CA TYR A 28 -7.31 -2.08 7.92
C TYR A 28 -7.87 -2.54 9.29
N ARG A 29 -7.30 -3.60 9.87
CA ARG A 29 -7.77 -4.20 11.15
C ARG A 29 -6.73 -4.13 12.27
N GLY A 30 -5.62 -3.42 12.06
CA GLY A 30 -4.52 -3.32 13.02
C GLY A 30 -3.21 -3.91 12.48
N PRO A 31 -2.19 -4.04 13.35
CA PRO A 31 -0.80 -4.31 12.98
C PRO A 31 -0.57 -5.59 12.16
N ASP A 32 -1.43 -6.59 12.31
CA ASP A 32 -1.34 -7.87 11.59
C ASP A 32 -1.95 -7.81 10.18
N SER A 33 -2.51 -6.67 9.78
CA SER A 33 -3.05 -6.48 8.44
C SER A 33 -1.90 -6.43 7.42
N VAL A 34 -2.02 -7.17 6.33
CA VAL A 34 -1.13 -7.01 5.18
C VAL A 34 -1.51 -5.73 4.48
N ILE A 35 -0.75 -4.66 4.72
CA ILE A 35 -1.03 -3.32 4.20
C ILE A 35 -0.61 -3.10 2.74
N ALA A 36 0.23 -3.99 2.21
CA ALA A 36 0.70 -3.91 0.84
C ALA A 36 1.09 -5.29 0.30
N THR A 37 0.90 -5.51 -1.00
CA THR A 37 1.42 -6.69 -1.71
C THR A 37 2.10 -6.26 -3.01
N GLY A 38 2.86 -7.16 -3.65
CA GLY A 38 3.44 -6.86 -4.97
C GLY A 38 2.46 -7.00 -6.15
N VAL A 39 1.15 -7.14 -5.88
CA VAL A 39 0.10 -7.31 -6.87
C VAL A 39 -0.83 -6.12 -6.80
N ASP A 40 -1.08 -5.53 -7.98
CA ASP A 40 -2.05 -4.45 -8.13
C ASP A 40 -3.48 -4.96 -7.93
N LYS A 41 -4.12 -4.55 -6.83
CA LYS A 41 -5.53 -4.81 -6.54
C LYS A 41 -6.34 -3.51 -6.51
N GLY A 42 -5.72 -2.39 -6.89
CA GLY A 42 -6.39 -1.16 -7.23
C GLY A 42 -7.29 -1.31 -8.45
N ARG A 43 -7.99 -0.22 -8.78
CA ARG A 43 -8.86 -0.15 -9.96
C ARG A 43 -8.18 0.50 -11.16
N ASP A 44 -7.03 1.10 -10.96
CA ASP A 44 -6.17 1.52 -12.05
C ASP A 44 -5.48 0.31 -12.68
N SER A 45 -5.28 0.38 -13.98
CA SER A 45 -4.57 -0.63 -14.74
C SER A 45 -3.14 -0.14 -14.91
N GLY A 46 -2.26 -0.43 -13.94
CA GLY A 46 -0.91 0.11 -13.93
C GLY A 46 0.11 -0.79 -13.23
N VAL A 47 1.37 -0.42 -13.39
CA VAL A 47 2.42 -0.74 -12.41
C VAL A 47 2.94 0.61 -11.94
N LEU A 48 3.46 0.67 -10.71
CA LEU A 48 4.14 1.85 -10.14
C LEU A 48 5.32 2.31 -11.02
N ARG A 49 5.03 3.06 -12.08
CA ARG A 49 5.99 3.50 -13.09
C ARG A 49 6.30 4.96 -12.85
N ASN A 50 7.53 5.24 -12.40
CA ASN A 50 7.97 6.54 -11.88
C ASN A 50 7.30 6.92 -10.54
N GLY A 51 7.05 5.94 -9.68
CA GLY A 51 6.60 6.19 -8.31
C GLY A 51 7.56 7.13 -7.57
N ASN A 52 7.03 8.00 -6.72
CA ASN A 52 7.83 8.81 -5.82
C ASN A 52 8.30 7.93 -4.67
N ALA A 53 9.61 7.64 -4.62
CA ALA A 53 10.18 6.89 -3.51
C ALA A 53 10.44 7.79 -2.29
N ALA A 54 10.05 7.29 -1.12
CA ALA A 54 10.48 7.80 0.16
C ALA A 54 11.61 6.94 0.74
N ILE A 55 12.25 7.46 1.79
CA ILE A 55 13.28 6.74 2.55
C ILE A 55 12.71 6.41 3.92
N ALA A 56 12.64 5.12 4.25
CA ALA A 56 12.31 4.63 5.58
C ALA A 56 13.58 4.23 6.33
N TYR A 57 13.71 4.64 7.59
CA TYR A 57 14.73 4.17 8.52
C TYR A 57 14.20 2.95 9.26
N ASP A 58 14.86 1.82 9.11
CA ASP A 58 14.53 0.59 9.83
C ASP A 58 15.06 0.61 11.28
N PRO A 59 14.71 -0.40 12.12
CA PRO A 59 15.16 -0.48 13.52
C PRO A 59 16.68 -0.43 13.72
N ASP A 60 17.45 -0.82 12.71
CA ASP A 60 18.92 -0.82 12.76
C ASP A 60 19.52 0.52 12.29
N GLY A 61 18.67 1.48 11.89
CA GLY A 61 19.08 2.78 11.37
C GLY A 61 19.51 2.73 9.89
N CYS A 62 19.22 1.64 9.20
CA CYS A 62 19.49 1.48 7.78
C CYS A 62 18.32 1.99 6.93
N GLN A 63 18.65 2.50 5.74
CA GLN A 63 17.71 3.14 4.84
C GLN A 63 17.12 2.13 3.86
N ASN A 64 15.80 2.16 3.70
CA ASN A 64 15.05 1.42 2.70
C ASN A 64 14.31 2.40 1.79
N TRP A 65 14.33 2.15 0.48
CA TRP A 65 13.39 2.77 -0.45
C TRP A 65 12.02 2.18 -0.20
N ILE A 66 11.00 3.03 -0.11
CA ILE A 66 9.61 2.59 -0.08
C ILE A 66 8.79 3.37 -1.11
N MET A 67 7.84 2.70 -1.77
CA MET A 67 6.90 3.27 -2.73
C MET A 67 5.55 2.59 -2.57
N ASP A 68 4.48 3.37 -2.70
CA ASP A 68 3.09 2.92 -2.60
C ASP A 68 2.18 3.78 -3.50
N ASP A 69 1.22 3.18 -4.22
CA ASP A 69 0.12 3.86 -4.93
C ASP A 69 -1.27 3.53 -4.40
N GLY A 70 -1.36 2.81 -3.28
CA GLY A 70 -2.62 2.55 -2.59
C GLY A 70 -2.63 1.18 -1.98
N VAL A 71 -2.53 0.13 -2.80
CA VAL A 71 -2.64 -1.27 -2.36
C VAL A 71 -1.35 -2.07 -2.65
N GLU A 72 -0.46 -1.49 -3.43
CA GLU A 72 0.79 -2.05 -3.91
C GLU A 72 1.96 -1.41 -3.16
N GLY A 73 2.86 -2.21 -2.60
CA GLY A 73 4.00 -1.68 -1.88
C GLY A 73 5.30 -2.30 -2.35
N TYR A 74 6.26 -1.46 -2.74
CA TYR A 74 7.61 -1.88 -3.06
C TYR A 74 8.56 -1.37 -1.99
N SER A 75 9.46 -2.24 -1.54
CA SER A 75 10.54 -1.89 -0.64
C SER A 75 11.84 -2.54 -1.09
N SER A 76 12.95 -1.81 -0.99
CA SER A 76 14.28 -2.37 -1.18
C SER A 76 15.31 -1.63 -0.32
N PRO A 77 16.36 -2.32 0.15
CA PRO A 77 17.46 -1.63 0.83
C PRO A 77 18.11 -0.60 -0.10
N ARG A 78 18.45 0.56 0.47
CA ARG A 78 19.19 1.59 -0.25
C ARG A 78 20.69 1.33 -0.09
N PHE A 79 21.38 1.14 -1.20
CA PHE A 79 22.82 0.90 -1.23
C PHE A 79 23.60 2.14 -1.64
N ASP A 80 24.80 2.31 -1.06
CA ASP A 80 25.78 3.29 -1.55
C ASP A 80 26.37 2.79 -2.88
N PRO A 81 26.23 3.53 -3.98
CA PRO A 81 26.73 3.09 -5.29
C PRO A 81 28.25 2.96 -5.37
N ARG A 82 29.02 3.54 -4.42
CA ARG A 82 30.48 3.43 -4.39
C ARG A 82 30.94 2.14 -3.71
N THR A 83 30.31 1.78 -2.60
CA THR A 83 30.75 0.66 -1.75
C THR A 83 29.90 -0.59 -1.92
N GLY A 84 28.67 -0.47 -2.44
CA GLY A 84 27.70 -1.56 -2.50
C GLY A 84 27.11 -1.94 -1.15
N LEU A 85 27.43 -1.22 -0.08
CA LEU A 85 26.94 -1.50 1.27
C LEU A 85 25.60 -0.78 1.52
N PRO A 86 24.73 -1.32 2.40
CA PRO A 86 23.55 -0.61 2.86
C PRO A 86 23.91 0.76 3.44
N VAL A 87 23.09 1.77 3.14
CA VAL A 87 23.26 3.09 3.74
C VAL A 87 22.62 3.09 5.13
N CYS A 88 23.44 3.14 6.18
CA CYS A 88 23.00 3.23 7.57
C CYS A 88 23.64 4.43 8.26
N ASN A 89 22.86 5.20 9.02
CA ASN A 89 23.32 6.37 9.79
C ASN A 89 22.28 6.79 10.84
N ASP A 90 22.61 7.79 11.65
CA ASP A 90 21.82 8.31 12.77
C ASP A 90 21.20 9.69 12.49
N LEU A 91 21.09 10.09 11.21
CA LEU A 91 20.53 11.40 10.84
C LEU A 91 19.05 11.55 11.24
N PHE A 92 18.31 10.44 11.28
CA PHE A 92 16.91 10.36 11.70
C PHE A 92 16.69 9.12 12.57
N PRO A 93 15.76 9.17 13.55
CA PRO A 93 15.50 8.02 14.41
C PRO A 93 14.83 6.87 13.64
N PRO A 94 14.99 5.61 14.08
CA PRO A 94 14.28 4.46 13.53
C PRO A 94 12.76 4.68 13.44
N GLY A 95 12.14 4.17 12.38
CA GLY A 95 10.73 4.37 12.07
C GLY A 95 10.41 5.68 11.35
N THR A 96 11.41 6.52 11.07
CA THR A 96 11.21 7.75 10.29
C THR A 96 11.03 7.44 8.81
N VAL A 97 10.02 8.07 8.18
CA VAL A 97 9.84 8.10 6.72
C VAL A 97 10.08 9.52 6.20
N ILE A 98 10.95 9.66 5.22
CA ILE A 98 11.35 10.94 4.61
C ILE A 98 10.80 11.03 3.20
N LYS A 99 10.12 12.13 2.89
CA LYS A 99 9.34 12.40 1.65
C LYS A 99 8.01 11.65 1.61
N ASN A 100 7.16 12.03 0.66
CA ASN A 100 5.91 11.33 0.42
C ASN A 100 6.19 10.01 -0.31
N TYR A 101 5.81 8.90 0.32
CA TYR A 101 5.94 7.56 -0.26
C TYR A 101 4.75 7.18 -1.16
N GLN A 102 3.67 7.95 -1.08
CA GLN A 102 2.44 7.68 -1.78
C GLN A 102 2.37 8.45 -3.11
N THR A 103 1.97 7.79 -4.21
CA THR A 103 1.68 8.45 -5.48
C THR A 103 0.28 9.07 -5.46
N GLY A 104 0.01 10.09 -6.28
CA GLY A 104 -1.24 10.86 -6.20
C GLY A 104 -2.56 10.10 -6.48
N SER A 105 -2.51 8.80 -6.77
CA SER A 105 -3.64 7.93 -7.14
C SER A 105 -4.19 7.04 -6.02
N GLN A 106 -3.76 7.24 -4.77
CA GLN A 106 -4.05 6.46 -3.52
C GLN A 106 -5.49 5.97 -3.24
N GLY A 107 -6.50 6.32 -4.05
CA GLY A 107 -7.87 5.85 -3.85
C GLY A 107 -8.46 6.26 -2.49
N ILE A 108 -9.44 5.49 -2.03
CA ILE A 108 -10.18 5.74 -0.79
C ILE A 108 -9.33 5.25 0.39
N ARG A 109 -9.00 6.14 1.33
CA ARG A 109 -8.25 5.84 2.55
C ARG A 109 -8.82 4.62 3.29
N ASP A 110 -7.92 3.72 3.66
CA ASP A 110 -8.05 2.68 4.71
C ASP A 110 -8.47 1.26 4.27
N TYR A 111 -8.34 0.94 2.98
CA TYR A 111 -8.43 -0.43 2.47
C TYR A 111 -7.04 -1.00 2.17
N VAL A 112 -6.85 -2.26 2.52
CA VAL A 112 -5.62 -3.03 2.36
C VAL A 112 -5.87 -4.25 1.45
N PRO A 113 -4.85 -4.85 0.82
CA PRO A 113 -5.01 -5.94 -0.15
C PRO A 113 -5.62 -7.25 0.39
N GLY A 114 -6.01 -7.32 1.67
CA GLY A 114 -6.45 -8.55 2.31
C GLY A 114 -5.29 -9.53 2.52
N PRO A 115 -5.56 -10.83 2.76
CA PRO A 115 -4.50 -11.80 3.01
C PRO A 115 -3.54 -11.88 1.81
N GLY A 116 -2.24 -11.74 2.07
CA GLY A 116 -1.20 -11.89 1.06
C GLY A 116 -1.22 -13.30 0.45
N ILE A 117 -0.82 -13.42 -0.82
CA ILE A 117 -0.65 -14.73 -1.45
C ILE A 117 0.52 -15.42 -0.77
N ARG A 118 0.31 -16.63 -0.25
CA ARG A 118 1.39 -17.44 0.33
C ARG A 118 2.33 -17.88 -0.79
N THR A 119 3.43 -17.16 -0.99
CA THR A 119 4.49 -17.58 -1.90
C THR A 119 5.17 -18.82 -1.30
N VAL A 120 5.10 -19.95 -2.00
CA VAL A 120 5.89 -21.13 -1.64
C VAL A 120 7.33 -20.84 -2.02
N VAL A 121 8.15 -20.46 -1.03
CA VAL A 121 9.60 -20.33 -1.24
C VAL A 121 10.16 -21.72 -1.49
N ARG A 122 10.30 -22.10 -2.76
CA ARG A 122 11.09 -23.27 -3.12
C ARG A 122 12.55 -22.89 -2.93
N ARG A 123 13.11 -23.18 -1.75
CA ARG A 123 14.56 -23.19 -1.59
C ARG A 123 15.08 -24.31 -2.49
N ALA A 124 15.77 -23.93 -3.56
CA ALA A 124 16.58 -24.89 -4.30
C ALA A 124 17.66 -25.38 -3.34
N ASN A 125 17.75 -26.71 -3.18
CA ASN A 125 18.82 -27.36 -2.44
C ASN A 125 20.14 -27.27 -3.21
#